data_AF-A0A927SXV4-F1
#
_entry.id   AF-A0A927SXV4-F1
#
_cell.length_a   1.000
_cell.length_b   1.000
_cell.length_c   1.000
_cell.angle_alpha   90.00
_cell.angle_beta   90.00
_cell.angle_gamma   90.00
#
_symmetry.space_group_name_H-M   'P 1'
#
loop_
_entity.id
_entity.type
_entity.pdbx_description
1 polymer ?
#
loop_
_entity_poly.entity_id
_entity_poly.type
_entity_poly.pdbx_seq_one_letter_code
_entity_poly.pdbx_strand_id
1 'polypeptide(L)'
;MELPEYVGSVLFIKKGAIIPKWSERDYTTQYDDSVIQLHFYPCANSAYIFREDDGISLDYKTQDSCHTNITCIQSNDSVDITISARNGNYKGKPEHRVWEIYVHGEFSNVNVVCSDSNDSFIIK
;
A
#
# COMPACT_ATOMS: atom_id res chain seq x y z
N MET A 1 -30.92 -18.29 -23.09
CA MET A 1 -30.21 -17.87 -21.87
C MET A 1 -29.46 -16.62 -22.25
N GLU A 2 -29.98 -15.45 -21.89
CA GLU A 2 -29.30 -14.17 -22.14
C GLU A 2 -28.23 -13.97 -21.07
N LEU A 3 -27.02 -13.67 -21.49
CA LEU A 3 -25.92 -13.33 -20.59
C LEU A 3 -26.09 -11.87 -20.15
N PRO A 4 -25.83 -11.52 -18.88
CA PRO A 4 -25.90 -10.14 -18.42
C PRO A 4 -24.85 -9.27 -19.15
N GLU A 5 -25.20 -8.00 -19.37
CA GLU A 5 -24.50 -7.02 -20.21
C GLU A 5 -23.07 -6.69 -19.75
N TYR A 6 -22.70 -7.08 -18.52
CA TYR A 6 -21.36 -6.94 -17.96
C TYR A 6 -20.83 -8.28 -17.44
N VAL A 7 -20.04 -8.96 -18.25
CA VAL A 7 -19.17 -10.06 -17.79
C VAL A 7 -17.81 -9.44 -17.49
N GLY A 8 -17.58 -9.03 -16.24
CA GLY A 8 -16.25 -8.65 -15.80
C GLY A 8 -15.28 -9.83 -16.04
N SER A 9 -14.14 -9.56 -16.66
CA SER A 9 -13.09 -10.57 -16.81
C SER A 9 -12.60 -11.04 -15.43
N VAL A 10 -12.08 -12.26 -15.36
CA VAL A 10 -11.62 -12.82 -14.08
C VAL A 10 -10.27 -12.21 -13.70
N LEU A 11 -10.18 -11.66 -12.49
CA LEU A 11 -8.94 -11.20 -11.87
C LEU A 11 -8.60 -12.12 -10.70
N PHE A 12 -7.37 -12.65 -10.67
CA PHE A 12 -6.87 -13.46 -9.57
C PHE A 12 -5.73 -12.74 -8.86
N ILE A 13 -5.70 -12.84 -7.54
CA ILE A 13 -4.65 -12.24 -6.71
C ILE A 13 -3.66 -13.33 -6.31
N LYS A 14 -2.38 -13.05 -6.55
CA LYS A 14 -1.29 -13.96 -6.16
C LYS A 14 -1.13 -13.96 -4.63
N LYS A 15 -0.97 -15.14 -4.04
CA LYS A 15 -0.51 -15.26 -2.65
C LYS A 15 0.84 -14.54 -2.46
N GLY A 16 0.97 -13.79 -1.38
CA GLY A 16 2.09 -12.89 -1.11
C GLY A 16 1.96 -11.52 -1.77
N ALA A 17 0.81 -11.17 -2.35
CA ALA A 17 0.61 -9.83 -2.90
C ALA A 17 0.47 -8.78 -1.79
N ILE A 18 1.08 -7.62 -2.03
CA ILE A 18 0.88 -6.38 -1.28
C ILE A 18 0.38 -5.37 -2.30
N ILE A 19 -0.84 -4.87 -2.12
CA ILE A 19 -1.51 -4.01 -3.09
C ILE A 19 -1.85 -2.68 -2.41
N PRO A 20 -1.07 -1.62 -2.70
CA PRO A 20 -1.44 -0.26 -2.32
C PRO A 20 -2.63 0.22 -3.14
N LYS A 21 -3.56 0.92 -2.50
CA LYS A 21 -4.69 1.59 -3.13
C LYS A 21 -4.89 2.97 -2.51
N TRP A 22 -5.26 3.92 -3.36
CA TRP A 22 -5.86 5.16 -2.90
C TRP A 22 -7.34 4.97 -2.56
N SER A 23 -7.90 5.94 -1.84
CA SER A 23 -9.35 6.15 -1.83
C SER A 23 -9.88 6.31 -3.26
N GLU A 24 -11.11 5.84 -3.47
CA GLU A 24 -11.83 6.07 -4.72
C GLU A 24 -11.87 7.57 -5.03
N ARG A 25 -11.58 7.92 -6.28
CA ARG A 25 -11.46 9.29 -6.76
C ARG A 25 -11.75 9.35 -8.25
N ASP A 26 -12.30 10.46 -8.72
CA ASP A 26 -12.65 10.74 -10.10
C ASP A 26 -11.44 11.14 -10.95
N TYR A 27 -10.45 11.76 -10.32
CA TYR A 27 -9.19 12.18 -10.94
C TYR A 27 -8.03 12.11 -9.94
N THR A 28 -6.80 12.05 -10.45
CA THR A 28 -5.61 11.69 -9.66
C THR A 28 -5.33 12.64 -8.50
N THR A 29 -5.61 13.94 -8.67
CA THR A 29 -5.31 15.01 -7.69
C THR A 29 -6.51 15.45 -6.85
N GLN A 30 -7.60 14.67 -6.83
CA GLN A 30 -8.85 15.07 -6.15
C GLN A 30 -8.69 15.20 -4.63
N TYR A 31 -7.87 14.35 -4.04
CA TYR A 31 -7.58 14.33 -2.61
C TYR A 31 -6.08 14.38 -2.38
N ASP A 32 -5.70 14.77 -1.18
CA ASP A 32 -4.32 14.55 -0.74
C ASP A 32 -4.06 13.04 -0.54
N ASP A 33 -2.79 12.66 -0.69
CA ASP A 33 -2.35 11.27 -0.53
C ASP A 33 -1.86 11.00 0.90
N SER A 34 -2.53 11.62 1.89
CA SER A 34 -2.25 11.39 3.32
C SER A 34 -2.78 10.05 3.82
N VAL A 35 -3.71 9.41 3.10
CA VAL A 35 -4.24 8.08 3.44
C VAL A 35 -3.97 7.11 2.31
N ILE A 36 -3.32 5.99 2.61
CA ILE A 36 -3.07 4.88 1.67
C ILE A 36 -3.58 3.59 2.28
N GLN A 37 -4.37 2.86 1.50
CA GLN A 37 -4.81 1.51 1.84
C GLN A 37 -3.75 0.51 1.40
N LEU A 38 -3.34 -0.40 2.27
CA LEU A 38 -2.46 -1.51 1.96
C LEU A 38 -3.21 -2.82 2.16
N HIS A 39 -3.50 -3.50 1.07
CA HIS A 39 -4.10 -4.83 1.10
C HIS A 39 -3.01 -5.90 1.04
N PHE A 40 -2.93 -6.71 2.08
CA PHE A 40 -2.01 -7.82 2.20
C PHE A 40 -2.73 -9.13 1.95
N TYR A 41 -2.12 -9.99 1.13
CA TYR A 41 -2.53 -11.37 0.91
C TYR A 41 -1.39 -12.28 1.38
N PRO A 42 -1.24 -12.51 2.69
CA PRO A 42 0.00 -13.03 3.27
C PRO A 42 0.37 -14.43 2.78
N CYS A 43 1.65 -14.65 2.48
CA CYS A 43 2.23 -15.97 2.18
C CYS A 43 3.75 -15.91 2.20
N ALA A 44 4.39 -16.74 3.05
CA ALA A 44 5.84 -16.77 3.21
C ALA A 44 6.41 -15.35 3.34
N ASN A 45 7.48 -15.02 2.61
CA ASN A 45 8.07 -13.69 2.59
C ASN A 45 7.64 -12.94 1.33
N SER A 46 7.11 -11.73 1.53
CA SER A 46 6.70 -10.83 0.45
C SER A 46 7.19 -9.41 0.72
N ALA A 47 7.44 -8.67 -0.36
CA ALA A 47 7.94 -7.31 -0.31
C ALA A 47 7.38 -6.46 -1.45
N TYR A 48 7.23 -5.16 -1.21
CA TYR A 48 6.79 -4.16 -2.16
C TYR A 48 7.51 -2.84 -1.87
N ILE A 49 7.95 -2.14 -2.92
CA ILE A 49 8.51 -0.79 -2.79
C ILE A 49 7.46 0.20 -3.28
N PHE A 50 6.82 0.91 -2.34
CA PHE A 50 5.91 1.99 -2.67
C PHE A 50 6.71 3.21 -3.11
N ARG A 51 6.41 3.73 -4.30
CA ARG A 51 7.13 4.85 -4.92
C ARG A 51 6.16 6.01 -5.12
N GLU A 52 6.62 7.20 -4.80
CA GLU A 52 5.86 8.44 -4.90
C GLU A 52 6.72 9.55 -5.47
N ASP A 53 6.11 10.44 -6.26
CA ASP A 53 6.67 11.69 -6.77
C ASP A 53 5.53 12.73 -6.86
N ASP A 54 5.80 13.89 -7.48
CA ASP A 54 4.78 14.94 -7.61
C ASP A 54 3.76 14.70 -8.75
N GLY A 55 3.95 13.67 -9.57
CA GLY A 55 3.11 13.33 -10.72
C GLY A 55 3.04 14.37 -11.84
N ILE A 56 3.87 15.42 -11.81
CA ILE A 56 3.77 16.58 -12.71
C ILE A 56 5.10 16.88 -13.41
N SER A 57 6.20 16.87 -12.67
CA SER A 57 7.52 17.30 -13.16
C SER A 57 8.37 16.13 -13.66
N LEU A 58 9.62 16.42 -14.04
CA LEU A 58 10.62 15.39 -14.38
C LEU A 58 11.65 15.19 -13.27
N ASP A 59 11.38 15.71 -12.07
CA ASP A 59 12.35 15.79 -10.96
C ASP A 59 12.72 14.39 -10.42
N TYR A 60 11.87 13.39 -10.66
CA TYR A 60 12.15 11.97 -10.38
C TYR A 60 13.42 11.45 -11.08
N LYS A 61 13.87 12.10 -12.18
CA LYS A 61 15.11 11.73 -12.89
C LYS A 61 16.36 12.11 -12.12
N THR A 62 16.28 13.12 -11.26
CA THR A 62 17.45 13.73 -10.60
C THR A 62 17.56 13.43 -9.11
N GLN A 63 16.44 13.10 -8.42
CA GLN A 63 16.33 12.35 -7.15
C GLN A 63 15.03 12.65 -6.34
N ASP A 64 14.10 13.46 -6.84
CA ASP A 64 12.92 13.92 -6.05
C ASP A 64 11.75 12.92 -6.04
N SER A 65 12.03 11.70 -5.57
CA SER A 65 10.99 10.69 -5.30
C SER A 65 11.10 10.19 -3.87
N CYS A 66 10.02 9.62 -3.36
CA CYS A 66 9.98 8.95 -2.08
C CYS A 66 9.74 7.45 -2.26
N HIS A 67 10.45 6.65 -1.49
CA HIS A 67 10.37 5.20 -1.49
C HIS A 67 10.10 4.66 -0.08
N THR A 68 9.16 3.74 0.02
CA THR A 68 8.83 3.03 1.26
C THR A 68 8.90 1.53 1.00
N ASN A 69 9.82 0.85 1.68
CA ASN A 69 9.88 -0.61 1.62
C ASN A 69 8.83 -1.20 2.58
N ILE A 70 7.97 -2.05 2.05
CA ILE A 70 6.89 -2.71 2.77
C ILE A 70 7.11 -4.21 2.67
N THR A 71 7.17 -4.89 3.81
CA THR A 71 7.35 -6.34 3.85
C THR A 71 6.23 -7.00 4.63
N CYS A 72 5.89 -8.22 4.25
CA CYS A 72 4.94 -9.07 4.95
C CYS A 72 5.52 -10.48 5.03
N ILE A 73 5.67 -10.97 6.26
CA ILE A 73 6.15 -12.32 6.57
C ILE A 73 4.99 -13.07 7.20
N GLN A 74 4.57 -14.16 6.58
CA GLN A 74 3.58 -15.07 7.13
C GLN A 74 4.27 -16.36 7.58
N SER A 75 4.07 -16.71 8.85
CA SER A 75 4.59 -17.94 9.46
C SER A 75 3.52 -18.55 10.35
N ASN A 76 3.12 -19.79 10.05
CA ASN A 76 1.99 -20.45 10.69
C ASN A 76 0.73 -19.56 10.66
N ASP A 77 0.20 -19.21 11.82
CA ASP A 77 -1.01 -18.41 11.98
C ASP A 77 -0.71 -16.95 12.36
N SER A 78 0.53 -16.51 12.14
CA SER A 78 1.00 -15.15 12.41
C SER A 78 1.41 -14.43 11.12
N VAL A 79 1.13 -13.13 11.10
CA VAL A 79 1.50 -12.22 10.02
C VAL A 79 2.25 -11.03 10.60
N ASP A 80 3.48 -10.82 10.15
CA ASP A 80 4.33 -9.71 10.54
C ASP A 80 4.49 -8.75 9.36
N ILE A 81 3.97 -7.54 9.50
CA ILE A 81 4.01 -6.47 8.50
C ILE A 81 4.95 -5.39 8.97
N THR A 82 5.85 -4.96 8.08
CA THR A 82 6.73 -3.81 8.33
C THR A 82 6.56 -2.80 7.21
N ILE A 83 6.24 -1.55 7.59
CA ILE A 83 6.23 -0.38 6.73
C ILE A 83 7.43 0.46 7.17
N SER A 84 8.47 0.48 6.34
CA SER A 84 9.71 1.20 6.63
C SER A 84 9.48 2.72 6.63
N ALA A 85 10.47 3.49 7.12
CA ALA A 85 10.41 4.94 7.02
C ALA A 85 10.38 5.41 5.56
N ARG A 86 9.69 6.53 5.29
CA ARG A 86 9.55 7.10 3.94
C ARG A 86 10.86 7.76 3.52
N ASN A 87 11.67 7.09 2.70
CA ASN A 87 12.98 7.59 2.27
C ASN A 87 12.87 8.47 1.02
N GLY A 88 13.41 9.69 1.08
CA GLY A 88 13.31 10.66 -0.01
C GLY A 88 12.14 11.64 0.14
N ASN A 89 12.05 12.57 -0.78
CA ASN A 89 11.12 13.70 -0.72
C ASN A 89 10.61 14.06 -2.11
N TYR A 90 9.47 14.74 -2.17
CA TYR A 90 8.92 15.33 -3.38
C TYR A 90 8.04 16.53 -3.03
N LYS A 91 7.78 17.38 -4.01
CA LYS A 91 6.95 18.57 -3.82
C LYS A 91 5.52 18.17 -3.47
N GLY A 92 5.02 18.65 -2.34
CA GLY A 92 3.67 18.34 -1.88
C GLY A 92 3.53 17.01 -1.13
N LYS A 93 4.65 16.35 -0.77
CA LYS A 93 4.64 15.16 0.08
C LYS A 93 3.89 15.45 1.40
N PRO A 94 2.84 14.68 1.74
CA PRO A 94 2.17 14.82 3.02
C PRO A 94 3.13 14.63 4.19
N GLU A 95 3.11 15.57 5.15
CA GLU A 95 3.95 15.51 6.35
C GLU A 95 3.60 14.27 7.20
N HIS A 96 2.31 13.97 7.31
CA HIS A 96 1.77 12.81 8.01
C HIS A 96 1.06 11.86 7.05
N ARG A 97 1.21 10.56 7.28
CA ARG A 97 0.46 9.52 6.56
C ARG A 97 -0.24 8.55 7.48
N VAL A 98 -1.44 8.14 7.09
CA VAL A 98 -2.19 7.05 7.71
C VAL A 98 -2.18 5.86 6.75
N TRP A 99 -1.65 4.74 7.20
CA TRP A 99 -1.71 3.46 6.49
C TRP A 99 -2.92 2.65 6.97
N GLU A 100 -3.92 2.48 6.11
CA GLU A 100 -5.03 1.56 6.40
C GLU A 100 -4.64 0.14 6.00
N ILE A 101 -4.52 -0.75 6.97
CA ILE A 101 -4.00 -2.11 6.78
C ILE A 101 -5.16 -3.09 6.69
N TYR A 102 -5.30 -3.72 5.53
CA TYR A 102 -6.28 -4.76 5.29
C TYR A 102 -5.55 -6.10 5.11
N VAL A 103 -5.76 -7.04 6.01
CA VAL A 103 -5.14 -8.37 5.92
C VAL A 103 -6.18 -9.38 5.47
N HIS A 104 -5.99 -9.95 4.28
CA HIS A 104 -6.92 -10.92 3.71
C HIS A 104 -6.54 -12.34 4.12
N GLY A 105 -7.46 -13.00 4.84
CA GLY A 105 -7.30 -14.33 5.41
C GLY A 105 -7.70 -14.36 6.89
N GLU A 106 -7.65 -15.54 7.49
CA GLU A 106 -7.85 -15.72 8.92
C GLU A 106 -6.49 -16.01 9.55
N PHE A 107 -6.07 -15.15 10.48
CA PHE A 107 -4.82 -15.25 11.23
C PHE A 107 -5.08 -14.87 12.68
N SER A 108 -4.59 -15.66 13.65
CA SER A 108 -4.75 -15.33 15.07
C SER A 108 -3.89 -14.16 15.53
N ASN A 109 -2.80 -13.86 14.82
CA ASN A 109 -1.92 -12.75 15.17
C ASN A 109 -1.50 -11.93 13.94
N VAL A 110 -1.66 -10.61 14.06
CA VAL A 110 -1.21 -9.65 13.04
C VAL A 110 -0.41 -8.57 13.75
N ASN A 111 0.89 -8.55 13.53
CA ASN A 111 1.78 -7.52 14.07
C ASN A 111 2.12 -6.54 12.95
N VAL A 112 1.96 -5.25 13.22
CA VAL A 112 2.30 -4.18 12.26
C VAL A 112 3.27 -3.22 12.91
N VAL A 113 4.36 -2.93 12.20
CA VAL A 113 5.32 -1.89 12.56
C VAL A 113 5.32 -0.82 11.47
N CYS A 114 5.10 0.42 11.85
CA CYS A 114 5.35 1.60 11.02
C CYS A 114 6.58 2.33 11.57
N SER A 115 7.64 2.41 10.76
CA SER A 115 8.94 2.92 11.22
C SER A 115 9.09 4.43 11.07
N ASP A 116 8.26 5.09 10.25
CA ASP A 116 8.24 6.55 10.19
C ASP A 116 7.49 7.11 11.40
N SER A 117 8.13 7.97 12.20
CA SER A 117 7.54 8.51 13.43
C SER A 117 6.41 9.52 13.17
N ASN A 118 6.35 10.08 11.97
CA ASN A 118 5.29 11.03 11.58
C ASN A 118 4.06 10.31 11.02
N ASP A 119 4.18 9.03 10.70
CA ASP A 119 3.12 8.22 10.14
C ASP A 119 2.41 7.40 11.22
N SER A 120 1.21 6.96 10.91
CA SER A 120 0.41 6.08 11.75
C SER A 120 -0.22 4.98 10.90
N PHE A 121 -0.74 3.94 11.55
CA PHE A 121 -1.47 2.89 10.88
C PHE A 121 -2.73 2.52 11.65
N ILE A 122 -3.71 2.01 10.91
CA ILE A 122 -4.96 1.48 11.46
C ILE A 122 -5.22 0.14 10.79
N ILE A 123 -5.38 -0.93 11.57
CA ILE A 123 -5.80 -2.24 11.07
C ILE A 123 -7.32 -2.22 10.89
N LYS A 124 -7.79 -2.62 9.70
CA LYS A 124 -9.19 -2.59 9.26
C LYS A 124 -9.76 -3.99 9.06
#